data_AF-A0A136HJ86-F1
#
_entry.id   AF-A0A136HJ86-F1
#
_cell.length_a   1.000
_cell.length_b   1.000
_cell.length_c   1.000
_cell.angle_alpha   90.00
_cell.angle_beta   90.00
_cell.angle_gamma   90.00
#
_symmetry.space_group_name_H-M   'P 1'
#
loop_
_entity.id
_entity.type
_entity.pdbx_description
1 polymer ?
#
loop_
_entity_poly.entity_id
_entity_poly.type
_entity_poly.pdbx_seq_one_letter_code
_entity_poly.pdbx_strand_id
1 'polypeptide(L)'
;MSNKALYTPKDPHFERIQFLVTRLDQLNKLRTQENNRVDVSLDKAAIRSVKAICKFIDKQLLSVQATIADIVKCNPQLNEQVGLLTSIAGFGDKTAWAILAYVGMFHCLITQNYVS
;
A
#
# COMPACT_ATOMS: atom_id res chain seq x y z
N MET A 1 24.27 28.19 -18.50
CA MET A 1 22.88 28.43 -18.07
C MET A 1 22.41 27.21 -17.31
N SER A 2 21.98 27.40 -16.05
CA SER A 2 21.72 26.34 -15.08
C SER A 2 20.41 25.60 -15.41
N ASN A 3 20.50 24.34 -15.86
CA ASN A 3 19.33 23.48 -16.07
C ASN A 3 18.88 22.92 -14.72
N LYS A 4 18.05 23.70 -14.01
CA LYS A 4 17.36 23.25 -12.80
C LYS A 4 16.26 22.28 -13.25
N ALA A 5 16.60 21.00 -13.32
CA ALA A 5 15.67 19.93 -13.67
C ALA A 5 14.39 20.06 -12.82
N LEU A 6 13.30 20.37 -13.50
CA LEU A 6 11.99 20.61 -12.88
C LEU A 6 11.48 19.27 -12.35
N TYR A 7 11.49 19.12 -11.04
CA TYR A 7 10.76 18.06 -10.36
C TYR A 7 9.27 18.22 -10.66
N THR A 8 8.66 17.28 -11.37
CA THR A 8 7.21 17.20 -11.55
C THR A 8 6.64 16.39 -10.39
N PRO A 9 5.83 16.98 -9.49
CA PRO A 9 5.22 16.24 -8.40
C PRO A 9 4.36 15.11 -8.92
N LYS A 10 4.37 13.96 -8.23
CA LYS A 10 3.44 12.87 -8.51
C LYS A 10 2.01 13.35 -8.27
N ASP A 11 1.06 12.75 -8.97
CA ASP A 11 -0.36 12.95 -8.69
C ASP A 11 -0.64 12.66 -7.19
N PRO A 12 -1.31 13.56 -6.46
CA PRO A 12 -1.51 13.43 -5.01
C PRO A 12 -2.24 12.15 -4.59
N HIS A 13 -3.13 11.59 -5.43
CA HIS A 13 -3.81 10.33 -5.14
C HIS A 13 -2.85 9.15 -5.25
N PHE A 14 -1.96 9.15 -6.24
CA PHE A 14 -0.93 8.12 -6.37
C PHE A 14 0.06 8.14 -5.21
N GLU A 15 0.54 9.32 -4.83
CA GLU A 15 1.44 9.46 -3.68
C GLU A 15 0.75 8.98 -2.39
N ARG A 16 -0.52 9.34 -2.19
CA ARG A 16 -1.30 8.88 -1.05
C ARG A 16 -1.50 7.36 -1.04
N ILE A 17 -1.83 6.73 -2.17
CA ILE A 17 -1.92 5.27 -2.28
C ILE A 17 -0.56 4.63 -1.97
N GLN A 18 0.54 5.20 -2.45
CA GLN A 18 1.90 4.71 -2.18
C GLN A 18 2.21 4.69 -0.68
N PHE A 19 1.90 5.77 0.04
CA PHE A 19 2.05 5.82 1.50
C PHE A 19 1.18 4.77 2.21
N LEU A 20 -0.07 4.58 1.79
CA LEU A 20 -0.98 3.62 2.40
C LEU A 20 -0.56 2.17 2.13
N VAL A 21 -0.10 1.84 0.92
CA VAL A 21 0.47 0.52 0.59
C VAL A 21 1.73 0.25 1.42
N THR A 22 2.61 1.24 1.56
CA THR A 22 3.80 1.13 2.43
C THR A 22 3.39 0.88 3.88
N ARG A 23 2.32 1.54 4.34
CA ARG A 23 1.78 1.32 5.68
C ARG A 23 1.21 -0.09 5.87
N LEU A 24 0.56 -0.66 4.86
CA LEU A 24 0.09 -2.05 4.92
C LEU A 24 1.27 -3.03 5.09
N ASP A 25 2.37 -2.83 4.38
CA ASP A 25 3.58 -3.66 4.54
C ASP A 25 4.16 -3.56 5.96
N GLN A 26 4.27 -2.33 6.50
CA GLN A 26 4.71 -2.11 7.87
C GLN A 26 3.81 -2.81 8.90
N LEU A 27 2.49 -2.71 8.76
CA LEU A 27 1.54 -3.35 9.66
C LEU A 27 1.64 -4.88 9.59
N ASN A 28 1.80 -5.46 8.40
CA ASN A 28 2.02 -6.90 8.25
C ASN A 28 3.32 -7.35 8.92
N LYS A 29 4.41 -6.58 8.79
CA LYS A 29 5.67 -6.87 9.48
C LYS A 29 5.50 -6.86 11.01
N LEU A 30 4.83 -5.85 11.56
CA LEU A 30 4.54 -5.76 12.99
C LEU A 30 3.69 -6.94 13.47
N ARG A 31 2.66 -7.32 12.69
CA ARG A 31 1.82 -8.46 13.00
C ARG A 31 2.62 -9.76 13.08
N THR A 32 3.49 -10.01 12.10
CA THR A 32 4.35 -11.21 12.09
C THR A 32 5.30 -11.21 13.29
N GLN A 33 5.92 -10.07 13.62
CA GLN A 33 6.80 -9.95 14.78
C GLN A 33 6.06 -10.25 16.09
N GLU A 34 4.88 -9.68 16.29
CA GLU A 34 4.06 -9.96 17.47
C GLU A 34 3.57 -11.40 17.51
N ASN A 35 3.14 -11.96 16.38
CA ASN A 35 2.69 -13.36 16.35
C ASN A 35 3.82 -14.33 16.70
N ASN A 36 5.05 -14.08 16.21
CA ASN A 36 6.22 -14.88 16.56
C ASN A 36 6.54 -14.83 18.06
N ARG A 37 6.10 -13.79 18.79
CA ARG A 37 6.24 -13.70 20.26
C ARG A 37 5.28 -14.62 21.02
N VAL A 38 4.13 -14.96 20.43
CA VAL A 38 3.19 -15.92 21.04
C VAL A 38 3.83 -17.30 21.13
N ASP A 39 4.56 -17.71 20.09
CA ASP A 39 5.12 -19.06 19.99
C ASP A 39 6.25 -19.33 20.99
N VAL A 40 6.86 -18.28 21.54
CA VAL A 40 7.97 -18.37 22.51
C VAL A 40 7.57 -18.07 23.95
N SER A 41 6.34 -17.62 24.22
CA SER A 41 5.92 -17.24 25.57
C SER A 41 5.10 -18.33 26.26
N LEU A 42 5.48 -18.71 27.48
CA LEU A 42 4.70 -19.61 28.34
C LEU A 42 3.77 -18.84 29.31
N ASP A 43 3.92 -17.51 29.41
CA ASP A 43 3.14 -16.69 30.33
C ASP A 43 1.78 -16.28 29.72
N LYS A 44 0.71 -16.54 30.47
CA LYS A 44 -0.67 -16.29 30.00
C LYS A 44 -0.98 -14.80 29.86
N ALA A 45 -0.38 -13.92 30.66
CA ALA A 45 -0.62 -12.48 30.56
C ALA A 45 0.08 -11.89 29.33
N ALA A 46 1.31 -12.31 29.06
CA ALA A 46 2.06 -11.97 27.86
C ALA A 46 1.31 -12.41 26.60
N ILE A 47 0.86 -13.67 26.53
CA ILE A 47 0.08 -14.19 25.38
C ILE A 47 -1.19 -13.34 25.14
N ARG A 48 -1.92 -12.98 26.21
CA ARG A 48 -3.12 -12.13 26.08
C ARG A 48 -2.79 -10.74 25.54
N SER A 49 -1.71 -10.13 26.03
CA SER A 49 -1.24 -8.82 25.55
C SER A 49 -0.90 -8.86 24.06
N VAL A 50 -0.12 -9.85 23.64
CA VAL A 50 0.28 -10.01 22.23
C VAL A 50 -0.94 -10.22 21.34
N LYS A 51 -1.89 -11.08 21.74
CA LYS A 51 -3.15 -11.28 20.99
C LYS A 51 -3.97 -10.00 20.86
N ALA A 52 -4.00 -9.16 21.89
CA ALA A 52 -4.68 -7.87 21.84
C ALA A 52 -4.03 -6.93 20.81
N ILE A 53 -2.69 -6.90 20.75
CA ILE A 53 -1.94 -6.12 19.76
C ILE A 53 -2.19 -6.65 18.35
N CYS A 54 -2.10 -7.97 18.11
CA CYS A 54 -2.40 -8.56 16.81
C CYS A 54 -3.82 -8.19 16.33
N LYS A 55 -4.82 -8.26 17.22
CA LYS A 55 -6.20 -7.87 16.90
C LYS A 55 -6.32 -6.38 16.56
N PHE A 56 -5.56 -5.52 17.22
CA PHE A 56 -5.51 -4.09 16.90
C PHE A 56 -4.89 -3.86 15.52
N ILE A 57 -3.77 -4.53 15.22
CA ILE A 57 -3.10 -4.44 13.91
C ILE A 57 -4.03 -4.92 12.79
N ASP A 58 -4.77 -6.02 12.99
CA ASP A 58 -5.74 -6.54 12.02
C ASP A 58 -6.83 -5.52 11.68
N LYS A 59 -7.34 -4.79 12.69
CA LYS A 59 -8.29 -3.70 12.46
C LYS A 59 -7.68 -2.55 11.66
N GLN A 60 -6.43 -2.19 11.94
CA GLN A 60 -5.72 -1.14 11.21
C GLN A 60 -5.47 -1.54 9.75
N LEU A 61 -5.12 -2.81 9.48
CA LEU A 61 -4.98 -3.35 8.13
C LEU A 61 -6.28 -3.18 7.33
N LEU A 62 -7.43 -3.54 7.91
CA LEU A 62 -8.74 -3.37 7.26
C LEU A 62 -9.07 -1.90 7.02
N SER A 63 -8.83 -1.03 8.01
CA SER A 63 -9.09 0.40 7.89
C SER A 63 -8.27 1.06 6.77
N VAL A 64 -6.99 0.70 6.65
CA VAL A 64 -6.11 1.24 5.61
C VAL A 64 -6.51 0.69 4.24
N GLN A 65 -6.87 -0.60 4.13
CA GLN A 65 -7.38 -1.19 2.89
C GLN A 65 -8.67 -0.50 2.42
N ALA A 66 -9.62 -0.25 3.33
CA ALA A 66 -10.83 0.49 3.01
C ALA A 66 -10.52 1.92 2.52
N THR A 67 -9.56 2.59 3.16
CA THR A 67 -9.13 3.94 2.73
C THR A 67 -8.56 3.93 1.30
N ILE A 68 -7.76 2.91 0.94
CA ILE A 68 -7.24 2.78 -0.43
C ILE A 68 -8.39 2.52 -1.41
N ALA A 69 -9.31 1.61 -1.06
CA ALA A 69 -10.47 1.31 -1.89
C ALA A 69 -11.34 2.54 -2.15
N ASP A 70 -11.56 3.39 -1.13
CA ASP A 70 -12.30 4.64 -1.27
C ASP A 70 -11.59 5.64 -2.19
N ILE A 71 -10.27 5.78 -2.08
CA ILE A 71 -9.49 6.65 -2.98
C ILE A 71 -9.60 6.17 -4.43
N VAL A 72 -9.48 4.87 -4.67
CA VAL A 72 -9.60 4.27 -6.01
C VAL A 72 -11.03 4.47 -6.54
N LYS A 73 -12.05 4.19 -5.73
CA LYS A 73 -13.46 4.31 -6.15
C LYS A 73 -13.83 5.75 -6.53
N CYS A 74 -13.31 6.73 -5.79
CA CYS A 74 -13.57 8.15 -6.03
C CYS A 74 -12.80 8.73 -7.23
N ASN A 75 -11.86 7.98 -7.81
CA ASN A 75 -11.08 8.42 -8.97
C ASN A 75 -11.36 7.47 -10.16
N PRO A 76 -12.15 7.89 -11.16
CA PRO A 76 -12.53 7.04 -12.29
C PRO A 76 -11.35 6.42 -13.04
N GLN A 77 -10.26 7.17 -13.22
CA GLN A 77 -9.05 6.69 -13.89
C GLN A 77 -8.35 5.59 -13.07
N LEU A 78 -8.22 5.77 -11.76
CA LEU A 78 -7.65 4.74 -10.88
C LEU A 78 -8.54 3.50 -10.82
N ASN A 79 -9.86 3.69 -10.79
CA ASN A 79 -10.82 2.59 -10.79
C ASN A 79 -10.71 1.74 -12.07
N GLU A 80 -10.65 2.39 -13.23
CA GLU A 80 -10.43 1.71 -14.51
C GLU A 80 -9.11 0.92 -14.51
N GLN A 81 -8.01 1.53 -14.04
CA GLN A 81 -6.72 0.86 -13.95
C GLN A 81 -6.74 -0.34 -13.00
N VAL A 82 -7.38 -0.23 -11.83
CA VAL A 82 -7.56 -1.38 -10.91
C VAL A 82 -8.42 -2.46 -11.57
N GLY A 83 -9.54 -2.09 -12.20
CA GLY A 83 -10.42 -3.01 -12.90
C GLY A 83 -9.67 -3.82 -13.96
N LEU A 84 -8.85 -3.18 -14.79
CA LEU A 84 -7.99 -3.83 -15.77
C LEU A 84 -7.01 -4.81 -15.11
N LEU A 85 -6.31 -4.40 -14.05
CA LEU A 85 -5.36 -5.25 -13.35
C LEU A 85 -6.04 -6.46 -12.72
N THR A 86 -7.21 -6.27 -12.12
CA THR A 86 -7.98 -7.35 -11.45
C THR A 86 -8.70 -8.30 -12.42
N SER A 87 -8.85 -7.91 -13.69
CA SER A 87 -9.42 -8.78 -14.73
C SER A 87 -8.50 -9.96 -15.09
N ILE A 88 -7.21 -9.88 -14.74
CA ILE A 88 -6.25 -10.96 -14.91
C ILE A 88 -6.43 -11.97 -13.76
N ALA A 89 -6.74 -13.22 -14.09
CA ALA A 89 -6.91 -14.28 -13.09
C ALA A 89 -5.68 -14.37 -12.18
N GLY A 90 -5.88 -14.20 -10.87
CA GLY A 90 -4.82 -14.20 -9.85
C GLY A 90 -4.39 -12.82 -9.34
N PHE A 91 -4.89 -11.72 -9.91
CA PHE A 91 -4.66 -10.36 -9.42
C PHE A 91 -5.87 -9.87 -8.63
N GLY A 92 -5.78 -9.87 -7.29
CA GLY A 92 -6.76 -9.21 -6.44
C GLY A 92 -6.44 -7.74 -6.21
N ASP A 93 -7.38 -6.99 -5.63
CA ASP A 93 -7.26 -5.54 -5.37
C ASP A 93 -5.95 -5.15 -4.69
N LYS A 94 -5.48 -5.93 -3.71
CA LYS A 94 -4.23 -5.67 -2.98
C LYS A 94 -3.01 -5.68 -3.92
N THR A 95 -2.98 -6.63 -4.86
CA THR A 95 -1.93 -6.75 -5.86
C THR A 95 -2.02 -5.60 -6.87
N ALA A 96 -3.24 -5.26 -7.30
CA ALA A 96 -3.47 -4.12 -8.19
C ALA A 96 -3.02 -2.79 -7.55
N TRP A 97 -3.32 -2.55 -6.27
CA TRP A 97 -2.88 -1.35 -5.54
C TRP A 97 -1.37 -1.30 -5.36
N ALA A 98 -0.73 -2.44 -5.07
CA ALA A 98 0.73 -2.52 -5.01
C ALA A 98 1.34 -2.18 -6.37
N ILE A 99 0.82 -2.74 -7.46
CA ILE A 99 1.26 -2.42 -8.82
C ILE A 99 1.07 -0.93 -9.11
N LEU A 100 -0.08 -0.33 -8.79
CA LEU A 100 -0.30 1.11 -8.98
C LEU A 100 0.70 1.96 -8.20
N ALA A 101 0.98 1.61 -6.94
CA ALA A 101 1.94 2.32 -6.10
C ALA A 101 3.38 2.26 -6.67
N TYR A 102 3.79 1.12 -7.21
CA TYR A 102 5.14 0.92 -7.74
C TYR A 102 5.28 1.27 -9.23
N VAL A 103 4.24 1.15 -10.04
CA VAL A 103 4.24 1.44 -11.48
C VAL A 103 3.86 2.87 -11.82
N GLY A 104 3.04 3.53 -11.00
CA GLY A 104 2.88 5.00 -11.07
C GLY A 104 4.21 5.74 -10.91
N MET A 105 5.20 5.11 -10.27
CA MET A 105 6.59 5.57 -10.25
C MET A 105 7.22 5.59 -11.65
N PHE A 106 6.94 4.62 -12.52
CA PHE A 106 7.50 4.55 -13.87
C PHE A 106 6.90 5.59 -14.81
N HIS A 107 5.60 5.94 -14.69
CA HIS A 107 5.03 6.98 -15.57
C HIS A 107 5.80 8.31 -15.45
N CYS A 108 6.19 8.68 -14.22
CA CYS A 108 7.04 9.85 -13.97
C CYS A 108 8.45 9.71 -14.57
N LEU A 109 8.99 8.48 -14.69
CA LEU A 109 10.30 8.21 -15.28
C LEU A 109 10.26 8.20 -16.81
N ILE A 110 9.16 7.74 -17.41
CA ILE A 110 9.04 7.59 -18.87
C ILE A 110 8.73 8.92 -19.55
N THR A 111 7.98 9.83 -18.91
CA THR A 111 7.79 11.20 -19.42
C THR A 111 9.06 12.05 -19.43
N GLN A 112 10.17 11.60 -18.83
CA GLN A 112 11.47 12.26 -18.94
C GLN A 112 12.26 11.87 -20.21
N ASN A 113 11.85 10.82 -20.92
CA ASN A 113 12.57 10.30 -22.10
C ASN A 113 11.87 10.55 -23.45
N TYR A 114 10.71 11.20 -23.45
CA TYR A 114 9.95 11.53 -24.68
C TYR A 114 9.90 13.03 -25.00
N VAL A 115 10.73 13.84 -24.31
CA VAL A 115 10.96 15.24 -24.69
C VAL A 115 12.40 15.36 -25.18
N SER A 116 12.63 14.95 -26.42
CA SER A 116 13.85 15.24 -27.19
C SER A 116 13.46 15.37 -28.66
#